data_AF-A0A934PSP7-F1
#
_entry.id   AF-A0A934PSP7-F1
#
_cell.length_a   1.000
_cell.length_b   1.000
_cell.length_c   1.000
_cell.angle_alpha   90.00
_cell.angle_beta   90.00
_cell.angle_gamma   90.00
#
_symmetry.space_group_name_H-M   'P 1'
#
loop_
_entity.id
_entity.type
_entity.pdbx_description
1 polymer ?
#
loop_
_entity_poly.entity_id
_entity_poly.type
_entity_poly.pdbx_seq_one_letter_code
_entity_poly.pdbx_strand_id
1 'polypeptide(L)'
;MVSPVLWTSDHVGSIGIIEFTDFTKDEIWVRFEDEEVDCFSSKTLFILRACDELNELAETYQAVRWPPVSQNLQTLARLQASGSAKQLKNAFELLQDDPELHRLATIRLNEAIDFAPRRKIGR
;
A
#
# COMPACT_ATOMS: atom_id res chain seq x y z
N MET A 1 -10.96 0.65 -1.94
CA MET A 1 -10.32 1.97 -1.72
C MET A 1 -8.86 1.69 -1.40
N VAL A 2 -7.92 2.37 -2.06
CA VAL A 2 -6.48 2.14 -1.92
C VAL A 2 -5.86 3.40 -1.35
N SER A 3 -5.11 3.26 -0.26
CA SER A 3 -4.40 4.36 0.40
C SER A 3 -2.91 4.27 0.07
N PRO A 4 -2.32 5.24 -0.65
CA PRO A 4 -0.90 5.24 -0.93
C PRO A 4 -0.11 6.08 0.08
N VAL A 5 1.19 5.77 0.20
CA VAL A 5 2.20 6.53 0.96
C VAL A 5 3.30 7.03 0.04
N LEU A 6 3.77 8.26 0.26
CA LEU A 6 4.82 8.91 -0.52
C LEU A 6 6.18 8.90 0.18
N TRP A 7 7.28 8.88 -0.59
CA TRP A 7 8.64 8.89 -0.04
C TRP A 7 9.61 9.88 -0.69
N THR A 8 9.21 10.54 -1.79
CA THR A 8 10.00 11.54 -2.50
C THR A 8 9.11 12.70 -2.94
N SER A 9 8.62 13.49 -1.99
CA SER A 9 7.82 14.71 -2.23
C SER A 9 7.76 15.54 -0.94
N ASP A 10 7.20 16.75 -1.01
CA ASP A 10 6.91 17.54 0.19
C ASP A 10 5.90 16.84 1.14
N HIS A 11 5.29 15.73 0.69
CA HIS A 11 4.37 14.86 1.44
C HIS A 11 5.01 13.51 1.81
N VAL A 12 6.35 13.43 1.99
CA VAL A 12 7.02 12.20 2.46
C VAL A 12 6.38 11.69 3.77
N GLY A 13 6.02 10.41 3.78
CA GLY A 13 5.40 9.74 4.92
C GLY A 13 3.90 9.99 5.05
N SER A 14 3.32 10.90 4.27
CA SER A 14 1.89 11.17 4.28
C SER A 14 1.09 10.03 3.66
N ILE A 15 -0.04 9.72 4.28
CA ILE A 15 -1.00 8.71 3.81
C ILE A 15 -2.15 9.44 3.12
N GLY A 16 -2.41 9.08 1.86
CA GLY A 16 -3.53 9.65 1.10
C GLY A 16 -4.56 8.61 0.69
N ILE A 17 -5.52 9.03 -0.12
CA ILE A 17 -6.50 8.18 -0.80
C ILE A 17 -6.42 8.46 -2.30
N ILE A 18 -6.28 7.41 -3.11
CA ILE A 18 -6.35 7.56 -4.57
C ILE A 18 -7.79 7.90 -4.96
N GLU A 19 -8.00 9.07 -5.55
CA GLU A 19 -9.29 9.49 -6.09
C GLU A 19 -9.45 9.13 -7.56
N PHE A 20 -8.42 9.43 -8.34
CA PHE A 20 -8.44 9.28 -9.79
C PHE A 20 -7.09 8.77 -10.30
N THR A 21 -7.12 8.01 -11.38
CA THR A 21 -5.94 7.38 -11.98
C THR A 21 -6.02 7.43 -13.50
N ASP A 22 -5.00 8.01 -14.13
CA ASP A 22 -4.70 7.84 -15.55
C ASP A 22 -3.38 7.07 -15.70
N PHE A 23 -3.49 5.74 -15.73
CA PHE A 23 -2.33 4.86 -15.90
C PHE A 23 -1.67 5.00 -17.27
N THR A 24 -2.35 5.57 -18.28
CA THR A 24 -1.76 5.78 -19.61
C THR A 24 -0.72 6.89 -19.56
N LYS A 25 -0.99 7.91 -18.74
CA LYS A 25 -0.10 9.06 -18.53
C LYS A 25 0.76 8.95 -17.27
N ASP A 26 0.56 7.90 -16.48
CA ASP A 26 1.17 7.72 -15.15
C ASP A 26 0.84 8.87 -14.19
N GLU A 27 -0.41 9.35 -14.25
CA GLU A 27 -0.94 10.43 -13.40
C GLU A 27 -1.89 9.83 -12.37
N ILE A 28 -1.52 9.93 -11.09
CA ILE A 28 -2.28 9.40 -9.95
C ILE A 28 -2.62 10.53 -9.01
N TRP A 29 -3.90 10.84 -8.87
CA TRP A 29 -4.38 11.90 -7.99
C TRP A 29 -4.68 11.34 -6.62
N VAL A 30 -3.99 11.88 -5.61
CA VAL A 30 -4.05 11.44 -4.23
C VAL A 30 -4.56 12.59 -3.38
N ARG A 31 -5.66 12.36 -2.66
CA ARG A 31 -6.21 13.28 -1.66
C ARG A 31 -5.60 13.01 -0.29
N PHE A 32 -5.11 14.02 0.38
CA PHE A 32 -4.57 13.93 1.75
C PHE A 32 -5.59 14.39 2.80
N GLU A 33 -5.18 14.37 4.08
CA GLU A 33 -6.06 14.71 5.21
C GLU A 33 -6.48 16.17 5.26
N ASP A 34 -5.68 17.07 4.67
CA ASP A 34 -5.94 18.50 4.51
C ASP A 34 -6.86 18.81 3.31
N GLU A 35 -7.42 17.78 2.68
CA GLU A 35 -8.22 17.86 1.45
C GLU A 35 -7.44 18.33 0.21
N GLU A 36 -6.12 18.54 0.31
CA GLU A 36 -5.29 18.81 -0.86
C GLU A 36 -5.21 17.57 -1.75
N VAL A 37 -5.29 17.80 -3.06
CA VAL A 37 -5.19 16.76 -4.07
C VAL A 37 -3.99 17.07 -4.95
N ASP A 38 -3.03 16.17 -4.93
CA ASP A 38 -1.83 16.28 -5.77
C ASP A 38 -1.69 15.09 -6.71
N CYS A 39 -0.98 15.34 -7.80
CA CYS A 39 -0.71 14.37 -8.84
C CYS A 39 0.69 13.78 -8.68
N PHE A 40 0.76 12.45 -8.65
CA PHE A 40 1.99 11.69 -8.47
C PHE A 40 2.13 10.61 -9.55
N SER A 41 3.37 10.17 -9.77
CA SER A 41 3.66 8.97 -10.57
C SER A 41 3.37 7.72 -9.75
N SER A 42 2.90 6.66 -10.40
CA SER A 42 2.73 5.34 -9.75
C SER A 42 4.03 4.77 -9.18
N LYS A 43 5.20 5.25 -9.62
CA LYS A 43 6.52 4.84 -9.10
C LYS A 43 6.88 5.47 -7.77
N THR A 44 6.27 6.60 -7.42
CA THR A 44 6.54 7.32 -6.17
C THR A 44 5.59 6.91 -5.04
N LEU A 45 4.53 6.15 -5.38
CA LEU A 45 3.49 5.72 -4.45
C LEU A 45 3.74 4.29 -3.99
N PHE A 46 3.75 4.08 -2.68
CA PHE A 46 3.73 2.77 -2.05
C PHE A 46 2.32 2.41 -1.61
N ILE A 47 1.92 1.18 -1.85
CA ILE A 47 0.67 0.62 -1.35
C ILE A 47 0.96 -0.65 -0.55
N LEU A 48 0.02 -1.08 0.29
CA LEU A 48 0.07 -2.41 0.89
C LEU A 48 -0.03 -3.47 -0.20
N ARG A 49 0.74 -4.55 -0.04
CA ARG A 49 0.55 -5.79 -0.81
C ARG A 49 -0.88 -6.31 -0.63
N ALA A 50 -1.30 -7.23 -1.50
CA ALA A 50 -2.62 -7.85 -1.35
C ALA A 50 -2.70 -8.63 -0.03
N CYS A 51 -3.92 -8.74 0.55
CA CYS A 51 -4.13 -9.47 1.80
C CYS A 51 -3.59 -10.91 1.74
N ASP A 52 -3.75 -11.58 0.60
CA ASP A 52 -3.26 -12.95 0.40
C ASP A 52 -1.73 -13.01 0.44
N GLU A 53 -1.03 -12.09 -0.25
CA GLU A 53 0.44 -11.98 -0.20
C GLU A 53 0.94 -11.68 1.22
N LEU A 54 0.25 -10.81 1.96
CA LEU A 54 0.61 -10.51 3.36
C LEU A 54 0.49 -11.74 4.26
N ASN A 55 -0.54 -12.56 4.06
CA ASN A 55 -0.72 -13.81 4.81
C ASN A 55 0.33 -14.87 4.43
N GLU A 56 0.64 -15.04 3.13
CA GLU A 56 1.70 -15.94 2.66
C GLU A 56 3.08 -15.55 3.22
N LEU A 57 3.38 -14.25 3.24
CA LEU A 57 4.59 -13.74 3.89
C LEU A 57 4.58 -14.04 5.38
N ALA A 58 3.45 -13.83 6.08
CA ALA A 58 3.35 -14.13 7.50
C ALA A 58 3.64 -15.61 7.81
N GLU A 59 3.10 -16.53 7.01
CA GLU A 59 3.37 -17.98 7.15
C GLU A 59 4.85 -18.30 6.92
N THR A 60 5.47 -17.67 5.92
CA THR A 60 6.90 -17.83 5.63
C THR A 60 7.75 -17.36 6.82
N TYR A 61 7.45 -16.18 7.38
CA TYR A 61 8.18 -15.64 8.53
C TYR A 61 7.89 -16.37 9.84
N GLN A 62 6.70 -16.95 9.98
CA GLN A 62 6.37 -17.84 11.10
C GLN A 62 7.24 -19.11 11.06
N ALA A 63 7.46 -19.70 9.88
CA ALA A 63 8.32 -20.85 9.70
C ALA A 63 9.80 -20.56 10.06
N VAL A 64 10.25 -19.32 9.84
CA VAL A 64 11.61 -18.86 10.17
C VAL A 64 11.75 -18.40 11.64
N ARG A 65 10.69 -18.54 12.45
CA ARG A 65 10.63 -18.12 13.86
C ARG A 65 10.98 -16.65 14.08
N TRP A 66 10.38 -15.75 13.29
CA TRP A 66 10.28 -14.32 13.61
C TRP A 66 8.84 -13.93 13.99
N PRO A 67 8.41 -14.23 15.24
CA PRO A 67 7.02 -14.04 15.67
C PRO A 67 6.48 -12.61 15.48
N PRO A 68 7.21 -11.53 15.84
CA PRO A 68 6.69 -10.17 15.72
C PRO A 68 6.35 -9.81 14.27
N VAL A 69 7.21 -10.15 13.32
CA VAL A 69 7.00 -9.87 11.90
C VAL A 69 5.78 -10.61 11.36
N SER A 70 5.66 -11.91 11.66
CA SER A 70 4.50 -12.70 11.21
C SER A 70 3.17 -12.18 11.75
N GLN A 71 3.13 -11.77 13.03
CA GLN A 71 1.92 -11.23 13.65
C GLN A 71 1.57 -9.84 13.10
N ASN A 72 2.58 -9.01 12.85
CA ASN A 72 2.38 -7.69 12.27
C ASN A 72 1.84 -7.80 10.83
N LEU A 73 2.39 -8.70 10.02
CA LEU A 73 1.90 -8.96 8.65
C LEU A 73 0.43 -9.46 8.64
N GLN A 74 0.06 -10.37 9.54
CA GLN A 74 -1.34 -10.80 9.70
C GLN A 74 -2.25 -9.66 10.16
N THR A 75 -1.74 -8.78 11.03
CA THR A 75 -2.48 -7.61 11.50
C THR A 75 -2.73 -6.64 10.34
N LEU A 76 -1.72 -6.36 9.52
CA LEU A 76 -1.86 -5.54 8.31
C LEU A 76 -2.89 -6.12 7.35
N ALA A 77 -2.84 -7.43 7.09
CA ALA A 77 -3.81 -8.11 6.23
C ALA A 77 -5.25 -7.96 6.75
N ARG A 78 -5.45 -8.08 8.07
CA ARG A 78 -6.77 -7.87 8.71
C ARG A 78 -7.25 -6.42 8.60
N LEU A 79 -6.36 -5.47 8.85
CA LEU A 79 -6.67 -4.04 8.75
C LEU A 79 -7.06 -3.66 7.33
N GLN A 80 -6.34 -4.18 6.33
CA GLN A 80 -6.64 -3.98 4.92
C GLN A 80 -7.95 -4.66 4.49
N ALA A 81 -8.19 -5.90 4.93
CA ALA A 81 -9.42 -6.64 4.63
C ALA A 81 -10.69 -5.95 5.17
N SER A 82 -10.57 -5.12 6.20
CA SER A 82 -11.70 -4.33 6.72
C SER A 82 -12.22 -3.29 5.72
N GLY A 83 -11.39 -2.86 4.75
CA GLY A 83 -11.74 -1.87 3.72
C GLY A 83 -12.00 -0.45 4.23
N SER A 84 -11.88 -0.20 5.54
CA SER A 84 -12.13 1.11 6.14
C SER A 84 -10.92 2.03 5.99
N ALA A 85 -11.14 3.30 5.59
CA ALA A 85 -10.10 4.33 5.53
C ALA A 85 -9.30 4.41 6.83
N LYS A 86 -10.01 4.38 7.96
CA LYS A 86 -9.42 4.49 9.30
C LYS A 86 -8.49 3.31 9.60
N GLN A 87 -8.89 2.09 9.23
CA GLN A 87 -8.08 0.90 9.47
C GLN A 87 -6.89 0.82 8.53
N LEU A 88 -7.04 1.27 7.28
CA LEU A 88 -5.93 1.42 6.34
C LEU A 88 -4.91 2.45 6.83
N LYS A 89 -5.37 3.58 7.38
CA LYS A 89 -4.47 4.56 8.02
C LYS A 89 -3.68 3.92 9.17
N ASN A 90 -4.37 3.24 10.08
CA ASN A 90 -3.71 2.51 11.19
C ASN A 90 -2.69 1.49 10.67
N ALA A 91 -2.97 0.82 9.54
CA ALA A 91 -2.04 -0.14 8.95
C ALA A 91 -0.75 0.55 8.47
N PHE A 92 -0.85 1.73 7.84
CA PHE A 92 0.33 2.49 7.43
C PHE A 92 1.06 3.16 8.59
N GLU A 93 0.37 3.59 9.64
CA GLU A 93 0.99 4.07 10.87
C GLU A 93 1.87 2.96 11.50
N LEU A 94 1.39 1.72 11.55
CA LEU A 94 2.19 0.57 12.00
C LEU A 94 3.46 0.34 11.16
N LEU A 95 3.46 0.73 9.89
CA LEU A 95 4.63 0.60 9.02
C LEU A 95 5.66 1.72 9.23
N GLN A 96 5.24 2.89 9.73
CA GLN A 96 6.16 3.99 9.99
C GLN A 96 7.12 3.68 11.14
N ASP A 97 6.65 2.89 12.12
CA ASP A 97 7.45 2.48 13.28
C ASP A 97 8.45 1.35 12.96
N ASP A 98 8.28 0.63 11.84
CA ASP A 98 9.10 -0.54 11.48
C ASP A 98 9.49 -0.53 9.99
N PRO A 99 10.71 -0.03 9.66
CA PRO A 99 11.21 0.02 8.29
C PRO A 99 11.38 -1.33 7.61
N GLU A 100 11.65 -2.41 8.37
CA GLU A 100 11.74 -3.76 7.79
C GLU A 100 10.37 -4.27 7.39
N LEU A 101 9.38 -4.12 8.28
CA LEU A 101 8.00 -4.46 8.01
C LEU A 101 7.45 -3.65 6.83
N HIS A 102 7.77 -2.35 6.75
CA HIS A 102 7.43 -1.51 5.62
C HIS A 102 7.95 -2.10 4.30
N ARG A 103 9.23 -2.46 4.24
CA ARG A 103 9.84 -3.02 3.03
C ARG A 103 9.20 -4.35 2.61
N LEU A 104 8.74 -5.15 3.56
CA LEU A 104 8.11 -6.44 3.30
C LEU A 104 6.65 -6.30 2.88
N ALA A 105 5.90 -5.45 3.59
CA ALA A 105 4.45 -5.34 3.47
C ALA A 105 3.99 -4.39 2.36
N THR A 106 4.86 -3.52 1.86
CA THR A 106 4.53 -2.58 0.79
C THR A 106 5.11 -3.00 -0.56
N ILE A 107 4.47 -2.49 -1.61
CA ILE A 107 4.91 -2.60 -2.99
C ILE A 107 4.65 -1.26 -3.69
N ARG A 108 5.42 -0.93 -4.73
CA ARG A 108 5.11 0.26 -5.51
C ARG A 108 3.82 0.06 -6.29
N LEU A 109 3.06 1.14 -6.44
CA LEU A 109 1.78 1.09 -7.15
C LEU A 109 1.96 0.61 -8.60
N ASN A 110 3.01 1.07 -9.29
CA ASN A 110 3.31 0.62 -10.66
C ASN A 110 3.54 -0.90 -10.75
N GLU A 111 4.23 -1.47 -9.77
CA GLU A 111 4.49 -2.91 -9.71
C GLU A 111 3.17 -3.67 -9.51
N ALA A 112 2.30 -3.21 -8.61
CA ALA A 112 0.99 -3.82 -8.41
C ALA A 112 0.08 -3.77 -9.66
N ILE A 113 0.15 -2.68 -10.43
CA ILE A 113 -0.60 -2.53 -11.69
C ILE A 113 -0.06 -3.46 -12.77
N ASP A 114 1.26 -3.59 -12.89
CA ASP A 114 1.90 -4.48 -13.86
C ASP A 114 1.65 -5.96 -13.54
N PHE A 115 1.49 -6.30 -12.25
CA PHE A 115 1.14 -7.64 -11.78
C PHE A 115 -0.36 -7.95 -11.90
N ALA A 116 -1.24 -6.95 -11.94
CA ALA A 116 -2.65 -7.19 -12.22
C ALA A 116 -2.77 -7.78 -13.62
N PRO A 117 -3.35 -8.99 -13.79
CA PRO A 117 -3.37 -9.66 -15.09
C PRO A 117 -4.09 -8.74 -16.06
N ARG A 118 -3.33 -8.13 -16.99
CA ARG A 118 -3.77 -7.18 -18.03
C ARG A 118 -5.25 -7.36 -18.28
N ARG A 119 -6.08 -6.61 -17.55
CA ARG A 119 -7.53 -6.72 -17.68
C ARG A 119 -7.75 -6.22 -19.09
N LYS A 120 -8.00 -7.15 -20.02
CA LYS A 120 -8.30 -6.85 -21.41
C LYS A 120 -9.50 -5.93 -21.37
N ILE A 121 -9.27 -4.62 -21.42
CA ILE A 121 -10.30 -3.66 -21.74
C ILE A 121 -10.54 -3.88 -23.24
N GLY A 122 -11.50 -4.77 -23.50
CA GLY A 122 -12.05 -4.99 -24.83
C GLY A 122 -12.55 -3.66 -25.36
N ARG A 123 -12.11 -3.41 -26.59
CA ARG A 123 -12.40 -2.26 -27.44
C ARG A 123 -13.88 -2.04 -27.67
#